data_AF-A0A2K0UU43-F1
#
_entry.id   AF-A0A2K0UU43-F1
#
_cell.length_a   1.000
_cell.length_b   1.000
_cell.length_c   1.000
_cell.angle_alpha   90.00
_cell.angle_beta   90.00
_cell.angle_gamma   90.00
#
_symmetry.space_group_name_H-M   'P 1'
#
loop_
_entity.id
_entity.type
_entity.pdbx_description
1 polymer ?
#
loop_
_entity_poly.entity_id
_entity_poly.type
_entity_poly.pdbx_seq_one_letter_code
_entity_poly.pdbx_strand_id
1 'polypeptide(L)'
;MDSAAEALATSINDETVDIHAIGVDVCKHVPHRHIIPVKLHRLHQAIAADILHSAGIQKHEAEDSFKTICERIDSNRPLRETTLDYFEGMSFLRQHSSKVMRLHASTKKIVCPPAHVMGCVIAAVAYRRLRPTKEDFFQENKDVVKVFGELNAIQWLSVALQVWEKVRACAFTIELDENSEKPVAEIRKVKGKSCWVVKTRMPEKNIYEDILRNAFCPAIQPSDPAIPKLEPDDSVLPTIEPNDATNEPIPLSDDDEAEGNAITLRDYTRQMKILGKRLATPDRAVARRARKEIMKKPGQVGEQEVEDIGPPKEYFDSYTHLKDVWKTCLQNGVSIPNSLRVLVDHHCTPSQVFHLTELEKEHQMEMEVDG
;
A
#
# COMPACT_ATOMS: atom_id res chain seq x y z
N MET A 1 -27.94 10.92 12.15
CA MET A 1 -26.62 10.92 11.48
C MET A 1 -26.04 12.31 11.59
N ASP A 2 -24.72 12.47 11.55
CA ASP A 2 -24.09 13.78 11.56
C ASP A 2 -24.43 14.53 10.25
N SER A 3 -24.99 15.73 10.36
CA SER A 3 -25.41 16.54 9.19
C SER A 3 -24.23 16.84 8.26
N ALA A 4 -23.02 16.98 8.80
CA ALA A 4 -21.81 17.18 8.01
C ALA A 4 -21.44 15.93 7.20
N ALA A 5 -21.67 14.74 7.75
CA ALA A 5 -21.41 13.47 7.10
C ALA A 5 -22.34 13.23 5.89
N GLU A 6 -23.63 13.56 6.04
CA GLU A 6 -24.62 13.47 4.96
C GLU A 6 -24.36 14.49 3.85
N ALA A 7 -24.00 15.73 4.22
CA ALA A 7 -23.64 16.76 3.27
C ALA A 7 -22.41 16.37 2.44
N LEU A 8 -21.36 15.84 3.09
CA LEU A 8 -20.15 15.39 2.39
C LEU A 8 -20.45 14.23 1.44
N ALA A 9 -21.22 13.23 1.88
CA ALA A 9 -21.56 12.10 1.02
C ALA A 9 -22.38 12.51 -0.21
N THR A 10 -23.34 13.43 -0.03
CA THR A 10 -24.10 14.03 -1.14
C THR A 10 -23.17 14.76 -2.10
N SER A 11 -22.29 15.62 -1.59
CA SER A 11 -21.33 16.37 -2.41
C SER A 11 -20.37 15.47 -3.20
N ILE A 12 -19.93 14.34 -2.62
CA ILE A 12 -19.12 13.35 -3.34
C ILE A 12 -19.94 12.68 -4.46
N ASN A 13 -21.19 12.30 -4.19
CA ASN A 13 -22.05 11.67 -5.20
C ASN A 13 -22.36 12.62 -6.37
N ASP A 14 -22.52 13.90 -6.06
CA ASP A 14 -22.80 14.98 -7.03
C ASP A 14 -21.54 15.49 -7.73
N GLU A 15 -20.35 15.02 -7.35
CA GLU A 15 -19.05 15.47 -7.88
C GLU A 15 -18.78 16.97 -7.69
N THR A 16 -19.32 17.55 -6.62
CA THR A 16 -19.14 18.96 -6.24
C THR A 16 -18.15 19.13 -5.09
N VAL A 17 -17.62 18.03 -4.57
CA VAL A 17 -16.74 18.01 -3.40
C VAL A 17 -15.40 18.69 -3.70
N ASP A 18 -15.01 19.61 -2.82
CA ASP A 18 -13.63 20.09 -2.77
C ASP A 18 -12.75 19.00 -2.11
N ILE A 19 -11.76 18.51 -2.86
CA ILE A 19 -10.85 17.47 -2.39
C ILE A 19 -10.03 17.91 -1.17
N HIS A 20 -9.85 19.21 -0.94
CA HIS A 20 -9.16 19.73 0.25
C HIS A 20 -10.09 19.87 1.47
N ALA A 21 -11.40 19.70 1.30
CA ALA A 21 -12.42 19.76 2.34
C ALA A 21 -12.89 18.37 2.83
N ILE A 22 -12.11 17.31 2.58
CA ILE A 22 -12.41 15.93 3.03
C ILE A 22 -11.68 15.53 4.34
N GLY A 23 -11.05 16.50 4.98
CA GLY A 23 -10.28 16.33 6.21
C GLY A 23 -11.10 15.84 7.40
N VAL A 24 -10.44 15.19 8.37
CA VAL A 24 -11.06 14.74 9.63
C VAL A 24 -11.68 15.86 10.46
N ASP A 25 -11.17 17.08 10.30
CA ASP A 25 -11.65 18.30 10.92
C ASP A 25 -12.96 18.80 10.30
N VAL A 26 -13.22 18.49 9.03
CA VAL A 26 -14.49 18.81 8.35
C VAL A 26 -15.52 17.70 8.59
N CYS A 27 -15.12 16.45 8.38
CA CYS A 27 -15.99 15.30 8.60
C CYS A 27 -15.20 14.16 9.22
N LYS A 28 -15.41 13.94 10.52
CA LYS A 28 -14.74 12.85 11.24
C LYS A 28 -15.18 11.49 10.68
N HIS A 29 -16.48 11.27 10.50
CA HIS A 29 -17.02 9.98 10.09
C HIS A 29 -17.72 10.06 8.73
N VAL A 30 -16.97 9.79 7.66
CA VAL A 30 -17.53 9.73 6.30
C VAL A 30 -18.47 8.52 6.19
N PRO A 31 -19.73 8.67 5.75
CA PRO A 31 -20.67 7.55 5.70
C PRO A 31 -20.48 6.80 4.37
N HIS A 32 -19.41 6.00 4.29
CA HIS A 32 -19.00 5.24 3.10
C HIS A 32 -20.11 4.45 2.41
N ARG A 33 -21.07 3.94 3.18
CA ARG A 33 -22.21 3.16 2.66
C ARG A 33 -23.18 4.01 1.82
N HIS A 34 -23.12 5.33 1.96
CA HIS A 34 -23.98 6.28 1.24
C HIS A 34 -23.28 6.91 0.04
N ILE A 35 -22.02 6.56 -0.21
CA ILE A 35 -21.26 7.04 -1.36
C ILE A 35 -21.27 5.97 -2.44
N ILE A 36 -21.63 6.37 -3.65
CA ILE A 36 -21.62 5.49 -4.83
C ILE A 36 -20.16 5.10 -5.13
N PRO A 37 -19.81 3.80 -5.23
CA PRO A 37 -18.42 3.37 -5.39
C PRO A 37 -17.66 4.03 -6.55
N VAL A 38 -18.33 4.23 -7.69
CA VAL A 38 -17.74 4.91 -8.86
C VAL A 38 -17.39 6.37 -8.56
N LYS A 39 -18.21 7.05 -7.73
CA LYS A 39 -17.99 8.45 -7.33
C LYS A 39 -16.84 8.57 -6.34
N LEU A 40 -16.75 7.62 -5.41
CA LEU A 40 -15.60 7.50 -4.52
C LEU A 40 -14.29 7.28 -5.29
N HIS A 41 -14.30 6.40 -6.28
CA HIS A 41 -13.13 6.18 -7.15
C HIS A 41 -12.73 7.46 -7.91
N ARG A 42 -13.70 8.22 -8.43
CA ARG A 42 -13.44 9.52 -9.08
C ARG A 42 -12.83 10.54 -8.13
N LEU A 43 -13.27 10.58 -6.87
CA LEU A 43 -12.65 11.41 -5.84
C LEU A 43 -11.17 11.04 -5.63
N HIS A 44 -10.86 9.75 -5.53
CA HIS A 44 -9.46 9.31 -5.41
C HIS A 44 -8.62 9.61 -6.66
N GLN A 45 -9.21 9.51 -7.85
CA GLN A 45 -8.57 9.97 -9.10
C GLN A 45 -8.28 11.48 -9.08
N ALA A 46 -9.19 12.30 -8.54
CA ALA A 46 -8.99 13.73 -8.40
C ALA A 46 -7.84 14.04 -7.42
N ILE A 47 -7.78 13.35 -6.28
CA ILE A 47 -6.66 13.48 -5.33
C ILE A 47 -5.33 13.09 -6.00
N ALA A 48 -5.28 11.95 -6.70
CA ALA A 48 -4.06 11.52 -7.39
C ALA A 48 -3.63 12.51 -8.48
N ALA A 49 -4.59 13.08 -9.22
CA ALA A 49 -4.31 14.08 -10.25
C ALA A 49 -3.72 15.37 -9.63
N ASP A 50 -4.27 15.82 -8.51
CA ASP A 50 -3.78 16.99 -7.79
C ASP A 50 -2.37 16.77 -7.20
N ILE A 51 -2.07 15.55 -6.71
CA ILE A 51 -0.72 15.16 -6.27
C ILE A 51 0.29 15.25 -7.43
N LEU A 52 -0.07 14.75 -8.62
CA LEU A 52 0.78 14.83 -9.81
C LEU A 52 0.98 16.29 -10.25
N HIS A 53 -0.11 17.06 -10.29
CA HIS A 53 -0.07 18.47 -10.65
C HIS A 53 0.82 19.28 -9.71
N SER A 54 0.72 19.03 -8.40
CA SER A 54 1.57 19.64 -7.36
C SER A 54 3.04 19.25 -7.47
N ALA A 55 3.34 18.13 -8.13
CA ALA A 55 4.71 17.71 -8.46
C ALA A 55 5.19 18.24 -9.83
N GLY A 56 4.40 19.07 -10.50
CA GLY A 56 4.70 19.66 -11.81
C GLY A 56 4.56 18.69 -12.98
N ILE A 57 3.79 17.60 -12.82
CA ILE A 57 3.66 16.54 -13.82
C ILE A 57 2.21 16.40 -14.25
N GLN A 58 1.97 16.37 -15.56
CA GLN A 58 0.64 16.18 -16.10
C GLN A 58 0.26 14.70 -16.07
N LYS A 59 -1.05 14.41 -15.94
CA LYS A 59 -1.58 13.04 -15.90
C LYS A 59 -1.11 12.18 -17.08
N HIS A 60 -1.08 12.75 -18.29
CA HIS A 60 -0.71 12.02 -19.50
C HIS A 60 0.80 11.72 -19.59
N GLU A 61 1.64 12.45 -18.88
CA GLU A 61 3.10 12.23 -18.83
C GLU A 61 3.46 11.06 -17.90
N ALA A 62 2.55 10.65 -17.02
CA ALA A 62 2.82 9.67 -15.98
C ALA A 62 1.62 8.74 -15.72
N GLU A 63 0.92 8.31 -16.78
CA GLU A 63 -0.34 7.56 -16.72
C GLU A 63 -0.25 6.29 -15.85
N ASP A 64 0.80 5.49 -16.03
CA ASP A 64 1.03 4.28 -15.24
C ASP A 64 1.20 4.58 -13.74
N SER A 65 1.92 5.66 -13.43
CA SER A 65 2.16 6.08 -12.05
C SER A 65 0.87 6.62 -11.42
N PHE A 66 0.09 7.39 -12.18
CA PHE A 66 -1.20 7.92 -11.80
C PHE A 66 -2.17 6.79 -11.45
N LYS A 67 -2.29 5.80 -12.33
CA LYS A 67 -3.15 4.63 -12.11
C LYS A 67 -2.74 3.88 -10.84
N THR A 68 -1.44 3.66 -10.66
CA THR A 68 -0.92 2.96 -9.47
C THR A 68 -1.17 3.77 -8.18
N ILE A 69 -1.03 5.10 -8.21
CA ILE A 69 -1.37 5.95 -7.06
C ILE A 69 -2.87 5.84 -6.75
N CYS A 70 -3.74 5.94 -7.75
CA CYS A 70 -5.20 5.80 -7.58
C CYS A 70 -5.55 4.47 -6.91
N GLU A 71 -5.07 3.37 -7.47
CA GLU A 71 -5.30 2.02 -6.93
C GLU A 71 -4.86 1.89 -5.47
N ARG A 72 -3.76 2.55 -5.10
CA ARG A 72 -3.25 2.54 -3.72
C ARG A 72 -4.09 3.39 -2.80
N ILE A 73 -4.59 4.55 -3.24
CA ILE A 73 -5.51 5.36 -2.45
C ILE A 73 -6.83 4.58 -2.23
N ASP A 74 -7.39 3.99 -3.30
CA ASP A 74 -8.59 3.16 -3.25
C ASP A 74 -8.46 2.00 -2.26
N SER A 75 -7.35 1.27 -2.36
CA SER A 75 -7.13 0.05 -1.56
C SER A 75 -6.90 0.35 -0.08
N ASN A 76 -6.28 1.49 0.25
CA ASN A 76 -5.94 1.86 1.63
C ASN A 76 -7.01 2.73 2.30
N ARG A 77 -8.05 3.15 1.58
CA ARG A 77 -9.30 3.72 2.11
C ARG A 77 -9.11 4.84 3.14
N PRO A 78 -8.33 5.90 2.85
CA PRO A 78 -8.02 6.95 3.83
C PRO A 78 -9.28 7.60 4.44
N LEU A 79 -10.34 7.77 3.65
CA LEU A 79 -11.60 8.37 4.11
C LEU A 79 -12.34 7.57 5.20
N ARG A 80 -12.00 6.30 5.46
CA ARG A 80 -12.65 5.50 6.52
C ARG A 80 -12.15 5.84 7.90
N GLU A 81 -10.94 6.38 7.97
CA GLU A 81 -10.18 6.47 9.19
C GLU A 81 -10.19 7.90 9.74
N THR A 82 -9.93 8.01 11.03
CA THR A 82 -9.93 9.28 11.77
C THR A 82 -8.57 9.64 12.32
N THR A 83 -7.68 8.67 12.46
CA THR A 83 -6.31 8.85 12.92
C THR A 83 -5.36 7.95 12.11
N LEU A 84 -4.06 8.24 12.16
CA LEU A 84 -3.07 7.37 11.51
C LEU A 84 -2.89 6.04 12.24
N ASP A 85 -3.21 5.96 13.53
CA ASP A 85 -3.07 4.74 14.34
C ASP A 85 -3.92 3.59 13.80
N TYR A 86 -5.07 3.91 13.19
CA TYR A 86 -6.02 2.95 12.62
C TYR A 86 -6.00 2.91 11.09
N PHE A 87 -5.10 3.67 10.45
CA PHE A 87 -5.05 3.74 9.00
C PHE A 87 -4.71 2.38 8.38
N GLU A 88 -5.65 1.79 7.61
CA GLU A 88 -5.51 0.46 7.00
C GLU A 88 -4.21 0.35 6.16
N GLY A 89 -3.81 1.47 5.52
CA GLY A 89 -2.58 1.55 4.74
C GLY A 89 -1.27 1.55 5.53
N MET A 90 -1.30 1.53 6.87
CA MET A 90 -0.06 1.54 7.64
C MET A 90 0.78 0.27 7.49
N SER A 91 0.17 -0.88 7.25
CA SER A 91 0.91 -2.11 6.96
C SER A 91 1.74 -1.97 5.67
N PHE A 92 1.12 -1.42 4.64
CA PHE A 92 1.75 -1.11 3.36
C PHE A 92 2.88 -0.08 3.50
N LEU A 93 2.64 1.04 4.21
CA LEU A 93 3.64 2.07 4.44
C LEU A 93 4.84 1.53 5.24
N ARG A 94 4.61 0.71 6.28
CA ARG A 94 5.68 0.07 7.05
C ARG A 94 6.54 -0.85 6.19
N GLN A 95 5.92 -1.70 5.38
CA GLN A 95 6.64 -2.64 4.51
C GLN A 95 7.57 -1.90 3.53
N HIS A 96 7.10 -0.83 2.90
CA HIS A 96 7.90 -0.06 1.94
C HIS A 96 8.95 0.80 2.64
N SER A 97 8.63 1.42 3.76
CA SER A 97 9.59 2.22 4.53
C SER A 97 10.74 1.36 5.04
N SER A 98 10.47 0.12 5.49
CA SER A 98 11.53 -0.82 5.88
C SER A 98 12.45 -1.21 4.73
N LYS A 99 11.94 -1.34 3.49
CA LYS A 99 12.77 -1.56 2.30
C LYS A 99 13.67 -0.35 2.02
N VAL A 100 13.12 0.86 2.12
CA VAL A 100 13.84 2.12 1.94
C VAL A 100 14.95 2.25 3.00
N MET A 101 14.65 1.95 4.27
CA MET A 101 15.62 2.02 5.36
C MET A 101 16.74 0.99 5.22
N ARG A 102 16.46 -0.23 4.75
CA ARG A 102 17.51 -1.20 4.40
C ARG A 102 18.40 -0.73 3.26
N LEU A 103 17.81 -0.11 2.24
CA LEU A 103 18.58 0.48 1.14
C LEU A 103 19.47 1.63 1.65
N HIS A 104 18.93 2.51 2.49
CA HIS A 104 19.68 3.61 3.10
C HIS A 104 20.82 3.08 3.99
N ALA A 105 20.56 2.10 4.84
CA ALA A 105 21.56 1.55 5.74
C ALA A 105 22.73 0.89 4.99
N SER A 106 22.45 0.19 3.90
CA SER A 106 23.45 -0.52 3.10
C SER A 106 24.29 0.38 2.20
N THR A 107 23.68 1.43 1.65
CA THR A 107 24.30 2.35 0.68
C THR A 107 24.83 3.64 1.30
N LYS A 108 24.28 4.06 2.44
CA LYS A 108 24.50 5.36 3.08
C LYS A 108 24.21 6.56 2.17
N LYS A 109 23.39 6.36 1.13
CA LYS A 109 22.98 7.40 0.17
C LYS A 109 21.60 7.95 0.49
N ILE A 110 21.24 9.06 -0.17
CA ILE A 110 19.86 9.56 -0.24
C ILE A 110 19.00 8.46 -0.87
N VAL A 111 17.83 8.20 -0.31
CA VAL A 111 16.91 7.17 -0.77
C VAL A 111 15.54 7.76 -1.04
N CYS A 112 14.84 7.19 -2.00
CA CYS A 112 13.49 7.58 -2.36
C CYS A 112 12.56 6.35 -2.35
N PRO A 113 11.41 6.42 -1.67
CA PRO A 113 10.33 5.47 -1.85
C PRO A 113 9.71 5.60 -3.25
N PRO A 114 9.01 4.56 -3.72
CA PRO A 114 8.23 4.66 -4.95
C PRO A 114 7.12 5.73 -4.88
N ALA A 115 6.78 6.33 -6.02
CA ALA A 115 5.75 7.39 -6.11
C ALA A 115 4.40 6.99 -5.51
N HIS A 116 3.93 5.77 -5.74
CA HIS A 116 2.67 5.27 -5.19
C HIS A 116 2.63 5.15 -3.66
N VAL A 117 3.79 4.97 -3.01
CA VAL A 117 3.90 4.99 -1.54
C VAL A 117 3.75 6.42 -1.03
N MET A 118 4.40 7.37 -1.72
CA MET A 118 4.28 8.80 -1.43
C MET A 118 2.85 9.32 -1.64
N GLY A 119 2.20 8.94 -2.74
CA GLY A 119 0.81 9.31 -3.01
C GLY A 119 -0.15 8.79 -1.93
N CYS A 120 0.07 7.57 -1.43
CA CYS A 120 -0.73 7.01 -0.33
C CYS A 120 -0.59 7.81 0.98
N VAL A 121 0.64 8.16 1.37
CA VAL A 121 0.86 8.94 2.61
C VAL A 121 0.37 10.39 2.46
N ILE A 122 0.50 11.00 1.28
CA ILE A 122 -0.07 12.33 1.01
C ILE A 122 -1.59 12.30 1.13
N ALA A 123 -2.26 11.32 0.51
CA ALA A 123 -3.72 11.20 0.58
C ALA A 123 -4.21 11.07 2.04
N ALA A 124 -3.51 10.29 2.86
CA ALA A 124 -3.81 10.13 4.28
C ALA A 124 -3.56 11.41 5.10
N VAL A 125 -2.41 12.06 4.92
CA VAL A 125 -1.96 13.13 5.82
C VAL A 125 -2.33 14.52 5.33
N ALA A 126 -2.23 14.80 4.02
CA ALA A 126 -2.51 16.13 3.48
C ALA A 126 -3.99 16.35 3.17
N TYR A 127 -4.64 15.38 2.52
CA TYR A 127 -6.06 15.50 2.14
C TYR A 127 -6.98 15.07 3.27
N ARG A 128 -6.77 13.86 3.81
CA ARG A 128 -7.60 13.36 4.90
C ARG A 128 -7.23 13.93 6.27
N ARG A 129 -6.04 14.54 6.40
CA ARG A 129 -5.55 15.17 7.65
C ARG A 129 -5.43 14.19 8.83
N LEU A 130 -5.16 12.91 8.54
CA LEU A 130 -4.90 11.93 9.59
C LEU A 130 -3.62 12.32 10.36
N ARG A 131 -3.71 12.24 11.69
CA ARG A 131 -2.58 12.45 12.61
C ARG A 131 -2.41 11.23 13.51
N PRO A 132 -1.18 10.94 13.98
CA PRO A 132 -0.98 10.02 15.10
C PRO A 132 -1.67 10.58 16.34
N THR A 133 -2.31 9.73 17.12
CA THR A 133 -2.92 10.15 18.41
C THR A 133 -2.27 9.49 19.61
N LYS A 134 -1.57 8.38 19.41
CA LYS A 134 -0.88 7.67 20.48
C LYS A 134 0.62 7.91 20.43
N GLU A 135 1.25 7.98 21.59
CA GLU A 135 2.71 8.14 21.70
C GLU A 135 3.46 6.89 21.18
N ASP A 136 2.89 5.70 21.39
CA ASP A 136 3.45 4.44 20.92
C ASP A 136 3.52 4.34 19.38
N PHE A 137 2.69 5.11 18.65
CA PHE A 137 2.69 5.18 17.20
C PHE A 137 4.09 5.39 16.62
N PHE A 138 4.84 6.34 17.17
CA PHE A 138 6.17 6.69 16.65
C PHE A 138 7.18 5.57 16.90
N GLN A 139 7.04 4.83 18.01
CA GLN A 139 7.89 3.69 18.32
C GLN A 139 7.56 2.46 17.47
N GLU A 140 6.29 2.23 17.15
CA GLU A 140 5.86 1.12 16.30
C GLU A 140 6.13 1.37 14.82
N ASN A 141 6.21 2.64 14.41
CA ASN A 141 6.33 3.06 13.01
C ASN A 141 7.65 3.81 12.73
N LYS A 142 8.73 3.46 13.44
CA LYS A 142 10.07 4.10 13.32
C LYS A 142 10.53 4.30 11.88
N ASP A 143 10.42 3.27 11.04
CA ASP A 143 10.85 3.37 9.64
C ASP A 143 10.01 4.38 8.84
N VAL A 144 8.70 4.45 9.08
CA VAL A 144 7.81 5.42 8.41
C VAL A 144 8.16 6.83 8.85
N VAL A 145 8.31 7.03 10.16
CA VAL A 145 8.70 8.31 10.78
C VAL A 145 10.04 8.78 10.22
N LYS A 146 11.02 7.88 10.13
CA LYS A 146 12.34 8.20 9.61
C LYS A 146 12.31 8.56 8.13
N VAL A 147 11.59 7.79 7.30
CA VAL A 147 11.52 8.05 5.86
C VAL A 147 10.82 9.38 5.55
N PHE A 148 9.66 9.62 6.14
CA PHE A 148 8.83 10.79 5.78
C PHE A 148 9.06 12.02 6.67
N GLY A 149 9.54 11.83 7.90
CA GLY A 149 9.88 12.90 8.83
C GLY A 149 11.34 13.34 8.71
N GLU A 150 12.29 12.44 9.02
CA GLU A 150 13.72 12.78 9.11
C GLU A 150 14.39 12.92 7.73
N LEU A 151 14.16 11.95 6.83
CA LEU A 151 14.81 11.90 5.52
C LEU A 151 14.10 12.74 4.46
N ASN A 152 12.97 13.37 4.80
CA ASN A 152 12.18 14.22 3.92
C ASN A 152 11.89 13.57 2.55
N ALA A 153 11.56 12.28 2.54
CA ALA A 153 11.44 11.51 1.30
C ALA A 153 10.47 12.14 0.26
N ILE A 154 9.51 12.94 0.71
CA ILE A 154 8.51 13.55 -0.16
C ILE A 154 9.06 14.61 -1.11
N GLN A 155 10.19 15.22 -0.78
CA GLN A 155 10.92 16.14 -1.65
C GLN A 155 11.22 15.51 -3.02
N TRP A 156 11.35 14.17 -3.06
CA TRP A 156 11.72 13.41 -4.25
C TRP A 156 10.52 12.91 -5.06
N LEU A 157 9.29 13.35 -4.77
CA LEU A 157 8.09 12.89 -5.46
C LEU A 157 8.14 13.15 -6.98
N SER A 158 8.51 14.36 -7.39
CA SER A 158 8.60 14.74 -8.81
C SER A 158 9.63 13.88 -9.55
N VAL A 159 10.75 13.58 -8.91
CA VAL A 159 11.79 12.69 -9.44
C VAL A 159 11.26 11.27 -9.58
N ALA A 160 10.59 10.73 -8.56
CA ALA A 160 10.05 9.38 -8.57
C ALA A 160 8.97 9.17 -9.64
N LEU A 161 8.16 10.20 -9.92
CA LEU A 161 7.18 10.21 -10.99
C LEU A 161 7.86 10.22 -12.37
N GLN A 162 8.88 11.07 -12.57
CA GLN A 162 9.62 11.15 -13.85
C GLN A 162 10.37 9.87 -14.22
N VAL A 163 10.89 9.12 -13.24
CA VAL A 163 11.62 7.86 -13.48
C VAL A 163 10.73 6.62 -13.37
N TRP A 164 9.42 6.79 -13.21
CA TRP A 164 8.50 5.70 -12.88
C TRP A 164 8.55 4.55 -13.89
N GLU A 165 8.62 4.86 -15.19
CA GLU A 165 8.64 3.83 -16.24
C GLU A 165 9.79 2.84 -16.08
N LYS A 166 10.94 3.32 -15.59
CA LYS A 166 12.15 2.52 -15.36
C LYS A 166 12.14 1.85 -13.99
N VAL A 167 11.88 2.61 -12.92
CA VAL A 167 12.07 2.13 -11.54
C VAL A 167 10.82 1.44 -10.97
N ARG A 168 9.63 1.79 -11.49
CA ARG A 168 8.34 1.23 -11.12
C ARG A 168 8.12 1.29 -9.60
N ALA A 169 7.66 0.18 -9.00
CA ALA A 169 7.37 0.08 -7.57
C ALA A 169 8.61 -0.12 -6.68
N CYS A 170 9.82 0.11 -7.19
CA CYS A 170 11.07 -0.09 -6.45
C CYS A 170 11.51 1.17 -5.70
N ALA A 171 12.08 0.99 -4.50
CA ALA A 171 12.86 2.05 -3.87
C ALA A 171 14.21 2.21 -4.59
N PHE A 172 14.75 3.42 -4.59
CA PHE A 172 15.99 3.73 -5.28
C PHE A 172 16.86 4.70 -4.48
N THR A 173 18.14 4.76 -4.85
CA THR A 173 19.08 5.75 -4.31
C THR A 173 19.18 6.94 -5.23
N ILE A 174 19.50 8.11 -4.68
CA ILE A 174 19.69 9.34 -5.43
C ILE A 174 21.16 9.75 -5.37
N GLU A 175 21.67 10.18 -6.51
CA GLU A 175 22.94 10.87 -6.67
C GLU A 175 22.66 12.27 -7.21
N LEU A 176 23.18 13.28 -6.51
CA LEU A 176 22.99 14.66 -6.94
C LEU A 176 23.94 15.00 -8.09
N ASP A 177 23.39 15.59 -9.13
CA ASP A 177 24.12 16.11 -10.28
C ASP A 177 23.49 17.43 -10.71
N GLU A 178 24.12 18.55 -10.37
CA GLU A 178 23.62 19.91 -10.67
C GLU A 178 23.53 20.19 -12.18
N ASN A 179 24.25 19.42 -13.00
CA ASN A 179 24.18 19.55 -14.46
C ASN A 179 23.07 18.69 -15.07
N SER A 180 22.35 17.92 -14.25
CA SER A 180 21.26 17.05 -14.72
C SER A 180 20.03 17.88 -15.09
N GLU A 181 19.70 17.92 -16.37
CA GLU A 181 18.46 18.52 -16.86
C GLU A 181 17.22 17.68 -16.50
N LYS A 182 17.36 16.35 -16.55
CA LYS A 182 16.30 15.39 -16.24
C LYS A 182 16.83 14.21 -15.42
N PRO A 183 16.02 13.63 -14.51
CA PRO A 183 16.40 12.44 -13.78
C PRO A 183 16.75 11.26 -14.69
N VAL A 184 17.88 10.61 -14.42
CA VAL A 184 18.32 9.42 -15.15
C VAL A 184 18.43 8.25 -14.19
N ALA A 185 17.63 7.21 -14.43
CA ALA A 185 17.65 5.97 -13.66
C ALA A 185 18.52 4.90 -14.35
N GLU A 186 19.38 4.25 -13.57
CA GLU A 186 20.20 3.11 -13.98
C GLU A 186 20.35 2.09 -12.85
N ILE A 187 20.65 0.84 -13.22
CA ILE A 187 20.92 -0.22 -12.24
C ILE A 187 22.43 -0.28 -12.00
N ARG A 188 22.85 -0.21 -10.73
CA ARG A 188 24.24 -0.41 -10.33
C ARG A 188 24.37 -1.50 -9.28
N LYS A 189 25.51 -2.20 -9.28
CA LYS A 189 25.88 -3.13 -8.21
C LYS A 189 26.53 -2.35 -7.06
N VAL A 190 25.92 -2.37 -5.88
CA VAL A 190 26.49 -1.83 -4.64
C VAL A 190 26.65 -2.98 -3.66
N LYS A 191 27.89 -3.28 -3.26
CA LYS A 191 28.23 -4.41 -2.37
C LYS A 191 27.61 -5.75 -2.85
N GLY A 192 27.72 -6.03 -4.16
CA GLY A 192 27.19 -7.25 -4.78
C GLY A 192 25.68 -7.27 -5.04
N LYS A 193 24.92 -6.27 -4.58
CA LYS A 193 23.47 -6.17 -4.81
C LYS A 193 23.15 -5.14 -5.88
N SER A 194 22.34 -5.51 -6.87
CA SER A 194 21.82 -4.57 -7.85
C SER A 194 20.78 -3.65 -7.22
N CYS A 195 20.97 -2.33 -7.34
CA CYS A 195 20.00 -1.33 -6.91
C CYS A 195 19.81 -0.25 -7.97
N TRP A 196 18.62 0.34 -8.00
CA TRP A 196 18.37 1.53 -8.81
C TRP A 196 19.08 2.74 -8.22
N VAL A 197 19.79 3.46 -9.08
CA VAL A 197 20.44 4.73 -8.81
C VAL A 197 19.85 5.75 -9.76
N VAL A 198 19.38 6.86 -9.22
CA VAL A 198 18.82 7.97 -9.99
C VAL A 198 19.74 9.17 -9.84
N LYS A 199 20.34 9.61 -10.95
CA LYS A 199 21.06 10.88 -11.00
C LYS A 199 20.10 12.00 -11.30
N THR A 200 20.10 13.05 -10.50
CA THR A 200 19.22 14.20 -10.70
C THR A 200 19.72 15.42 -9.94
N ARG A 201 19.29 16.62 -10.35
CA ARG A 201 19.47 17.83 -9.54
C ARG A 201 18.54 17.83 -8.34
N MET A 202 18.82 18.68 -7.35
CA MET A 202 17.91 18.91 -6.24
C MET A 202 16.56 19.45 -6.77
N PRO A 203 15.41 18.80 -6.51
CA PRO A 203 14.11 19.33 -6.88
C PRO A 203 13.73 20.52 -6.00
N GLU A 204 12.82 21.35 -6.51
CA GLU A 204 12.19 22.40 -5.71
C GLU A 204 11.46 21.81 -4.49
N LYS A 205 11.30 22.63 -3.45
CA LYS A 205 10.61 22.23 -2.23
C LYS A 205 9.20 21.75 -2.56
N ASN A 206 8.86 20.53 -2.15
CA ASN A 206 7.54 19.97 -2.36
C ASN A 206 6.54 20.56 -1.35
N ILE A 207 5.34 20.91 -1.82
CA ILE A 207 4.32 21.58 -1.01
C ILE A 207 3.85 20.75 0.19
N TYR A 208 4.02 19.42 0.15
CA TYR A 208 3.59 18.52 1.22
C TYR A 208 4.65 18.31 2.30
N GLU A 209 5.88 18.82 2.13
CA GLU A 209 7.00 18.62 3.06
C GLU A 209 6.64 19.03 4.49
N ASP A 210 6.15 20.25 4.68
CA ASP A 210 5.86 20.78 6.01
C ASP A 210 4.71 20.02 6.67
N ILE A 211 3.68 19.65 5.89
CA ILE A 211 2.51 18.92 6.39
C ILE A 211 2.89 17.53 6.90
N LEU A 212 3.70 16.80 6.13
CA LEU A 212 4.18 15.45 6.46
C LEU A 212 5.21 15.50 7.59
N ARG A 213 6.14 16.46 7.56
CA ARG A 213 7.10 16.66 8.65
C ARG A 213 6.37 16.93 9.96
N ASN A 214 5.37 17.79 9.96
CA ASN A 214 4.54 18.03 11.16
C ASN A 214 3.74 16.80 11.61
N ALA A 215 3.47 15.83 10.72
CA ALA A 215 2.76 14.61 11.08
C ALA A 215 3.68 13.54 11.70
N PHE A 216 4.92 13.45 11.22
CA PHE A 216 5.85 12.37 11.55
C PHE A 216 7.01 12.79 12.43
N CYS A 217 7.40 14.06 12.40
CA CYS A 217 8.27 14.67 13.38
C CYS A 217 7.36 15.51 14.29
N PRO A 218 6.87 14.96 15.41
CA PRO A 218 6.46 15.84 16.47
C PRO A 218 7.73 16.60 16.83
N ALA A 219 7.81 17.88 16.44
CA ALA A 219 8.54 18.82 17.24
C ALA A 219 8.11 18.50 18.67
N ILE A 220 9.06 18.27 19.57
CA ILE A 220 8.82 18.33 21.01
C ILE A 220 7.84 19.47 21.15
N GLN A 221 6.58 19.18 21.51
CA GLN A 221 5.60 20.24 21.69
C GLN A 221 6.34 21.28 22.53
N PRO A 222 6.38 22.57 22.15
CA PRO A 222 6.86 23.56 23.08
C PRO A 222 5.99 23.33 24.30
N SER A 223 6.59 22.73 25.32
CA SER A 223 5.99 22.66 26.63
C SER A 223 5.64 24.11 26.89
N ASP A 224 4.39 24.39 27.27
CA ASP A 224 3.98 25.71 27.75
C ASP A 224 5.16 26.31 28.53
N PRO A 225 5.51 27.59 28.32
CA PRO A 225 6.73 28.15 28.89
C PRO A 225 6.67 28.02 30.40
N ALA A 226 7.19 26.91 30.90
CA ALA A 226 7.49 26.67 32.28
C ALA A 226 8.69 27.58 32.49
N ILE A 227 8.35 28.83 32.84
CA ILE A 227 9.21 29.84 33.39
C ILE A 227 10.33 29.10 34.13
N PRO A 228 11.58 29.16 33.66
CA PRO A 228 12.68 28.61 34.42
C PRO A 228 12.67 29.35 35.75
N LYS A 229 12.30 28.65 36.82
CA LYS A 229 12.65 29.08 38.16
C LYS A 229 14.17 29.03 38.21
N LEU A 230 14.78 30.19 37.96
CA LEU A 230 16.12 30.51 38.40
C LEU A 230 16.16 30.31 39.91
N GLU A 231 16.83 29.26 40.35
CA GLU A 231 17.57 29.32 41.60
C GLU A 231 19.06 29.09 41.30
N PRO A 232 19.94 29.91 41.89
CA PRO A 232 21.38 29.81 41.73
C PRO A 232 21.94 28.80 42.74
N ASP A 233 22.87 27.96 42.31
CA ASP A 233 24.24 28.02 42.83
C ASP A 233 25.10 26.87 42.31
N ASP A 234 26.28 27.28 41.84
CA ASP A 234 27.59 26.68 42.06
C ASP A 234 27.69 25.19 42.37
N SER A 235 28.30 24.43 41.45
CA SER A 235 29.56 23.74 41.76
C SER A 235 30.21 23.03 40.56
N VAL A 236 31.41 23.51 40.23
CA VAL A 236 32.68 22.77 40.01
C VAL A 236 32.66 21.54 39.07
N LEU A 237 33.30 21.73 37.90
CA LEU A 237 33.82 20.69 37.00
C LEU A 237 34.76 19.71 37.73
N PRO A 238 34.87 18.46 37.25
CA PRO A 238 36.20 18.09 36.76
C PRO A 238 36.21 17.39 35.40
N THR A 239 37.17 17.87 34.62
CA THR A 239 37.83 17.30 33.45
C THR A 239 38.35 15.89 33.71
N ILE A 240 37.98 14.91 32.88
CA ILE A 240 38.81 13.71 32.60
C ILE A 240 38.65 13.37 31.11
N GLU A 241 39.77 13.42 30.41
CA GLU A 241 39.98 13.04 29.00
C GLU A 241 40.20 11.51 28.84
N PRO A 242 40.33 10.98 27.60
CA PRO A 242 39.79 9.69 27.20
C PRO A 242 40.77 8.53 27.39
N ASN A 243 40.23 7.33 27.64
CA ASN A 243 40.98 6.09 27.51
C ASN A 243 40.68 5.43 26.16
N ASP A 244 41.72 5.47 25.33
CA ASP A 244 41.96 4.66 24.16
C ASP A 244 42.26 3.20 24.58
N ALA A 245 41.66 2.23 23.90
CA ALA A 245 42.03 0.83 24.01
C ALA A 245 41.73 0.11 22.69
N THR A 246 42.73 0.14 21.82
CA THR A 246 43.07 -0.88 20.83
C THR A 246 43.01 -2.30 21.39
N ASN A 247 42.43 -3.23 20.64
CA ASN A 247 42.96 -4.58 20.39
C ASN A 247 42.19 -5.27 19.25
N GLU A 248 42.83 -5.28 18.08
CA GLU A 248 43.19 -6.39 17.18
C GLU A 248 42.25 -7.59 16.85
N PRO A 249 42.49 -8.23 15.67
CA PRO A 249 41.47 -8.90 14.86
C PRO A 249 41.37 -10.42 15.10
N ILE A 250 40.18 -10.97 14.87
CA ILE A 250 39.94 -12.42 14.85
C ILE A 250 40.04 -12.93 13.40
N PRO A 251 40.83 -13.97 13.11
CA PRO A 251 40.95 -14.55 11.77
C PRO A 251 39.88 -15.62 11.48
N LEU A 252 39.45 -15.61 10.21
CA LEU A 252 38.99 -16.69 9.32
C LEU A 252 38.07 -17.81 9.86
N SER A 253 36.91 -17.94 9.21
CA SER A 253 36.54 -19.21 8.58
C SER A 253 35.95 -18.94 7.19
N ASP A 254 36.67 -19.39 6.17
CA ASP A 254 36.11 -19.76 4.87
C ASP A 254 35.31 -21.08 5.03
N ASP A 255 34.43 -21.34 4.05
CA ASP A 255 33.43 -22.42 3.94
C ASP A 255 32.05 -22.14 4.59
N ASP A 256 31.11 -21.73 3.74
CA ASP A 256 29.93 -22.55 3.48
C ASP A 256 29.40 -22.30 2.07
N GLU A 257 29.14 -23.42 1.42
CA GLU A 257 28.82 -23.60 0.01
C GLU A 257 27.50 -22.94 -0.42
N ALA A 258 27.38 -22.79 -1.74
CA ALA A 258 26.21 -22.27 -2.42
C ALA A 258 24.95 -23.13 -2.18
N GLU A 259 23.96 -22.63 -1.44
CA GLU A 259 22.60 -23.15 -1.48
C GLU A 259 21.63 -22.16 -2.16
N GLY A 260 21.13 -22.59 -3.33
CA GLY A 260 20.06 -21.93 -4.05
C GLY A 260 18.74 -22.07 -3.31
N ASN A 261 18.26 -20.96 -2.72
CA ASN A 261 16.97 -20.90 -2.05
C ASN A 261 15.80 -20.86 -3.04
N ALA A 262 15.40 -22.03 -3.54
CA ALA A 262 14.05 -22.27 -4.03
C ALA A 262 13.17 -22.67 -2.84
N ILE A 263 12.32 -21.75 -2.37
CA ILE A 263 11.31 -22.07 -1.35
C ILE A 263 10.37 -23.13 -1.92
N THR A 264 10.39 -24.32 -1.33
CA THR A 264 9.51 -25.40 -1.76
C THR A 264 8.10 -25.18 -1.22
N LEU A 265 7.10 -25.75 -1.90
CA LEU A 265 5.69 -25.69 -1.49
C LEU A 265 5.47 -26.18 -0.03
N ARG A 266 6.37 -27.04 0.46
CA ARG A 266 6.34 -27.61 1.81
C ARG A 266 6.70 -26.58 2.88
N ASP A 267 7.64 -25.69 2.59
CA ASP A 267 8.15 -24.67 3.52
C ASP A 267 7.14 -23.54 3.71
N TYR A 268 6.47 -23.14 2.63
CA TYR A 268 5.38 -22.15 2.67
C TYR A 268 4.15 -22.65 3.43
N THR A 269 3.79 -23.93 3.24
CA THR A 269 2.65 -24.55 3.95
C THR A 269 2.89 -24.66 5.45
N ARG A 270 4.16 -24.86 5.86
CA ARG A 270 4.55 -24.85 7.28
C ARG A 270 4.44 -23.44 7.88
N GLN A 271 4.78 -22.39 7.14
CA GLN A 271 4.65 -20.99 7.59
C GLN A 271 3.18 -20.56 7.74
N MET A 272 2.29 -20.97 6.85
CA MET A 272 0.88 -20.60 6.93
C MET A 272 0.12 -21.28 8.09
N LYS A 273 0.54 -22.49 8.51
CA LYS A 273 0.02 -23.14 9.73
C LYS A 273 0.41 -22.41 11.02
N ILE A 274 1.56 -21.72 11.03
CA ILE A 274 2.06 -20.97 12.20
C ILE A 274 1.28 -19.66 12.40
N LEU A 275 0.73 -19.08 11.33
CA LEU A 275 0.08 -17.75 11.35
C LEU A 275 -1.42 -17.76 11.67
N GLY A 276 -1.94 -18.81 12.32
CA GLY A 276 -3.36 -19.09 12.59
C GLY A 276 -4.29 -17.90 12.89
N LYS A 277 -4.74 -17.19 11.85
CA LYS A 277 -5.70 -16.10 11.93
C LYS A 277 -6.81 -16.32 10.92
N ARG A 278 -7.98 -16.73 11.43
CA ARG A 278 -9.25 -16.74 10.70
C ARG A 278 -9.69 -15.28 10.50
N LEU A 279 -9.96 -14.88 9.25
CA LEU A 279 -10.61 -13.60 8.95
C LEU A 279 -12.14 -13.77 8.98
N ALA A 280 -12.81 -12.70 9.38
CA ALA A 280 -14.22 -12.64 9.73
C ALA A 280 -15.18 -12.99 8.58
N THR A 281 -16.26 -13.67 8.93
CA THR A 281 -17.36 -14.11 8.05
C THR A 281 -18.09 -12.91 7.42
N PRO A 282 -18.35 -12.89 6.10
CA PRO A 282 -19.13 -11.83 5.47
C PRO A 282 -20.64 -12.06 5.44
N ASP A 283 -21.35 -10.95 5.24
CA ASP A 283 -22.78 -10.75 5.35
C ASP A 283 -23.65 -11.64 4.44
N ARG A 284 -24.56 -12.38 5.09
CA ARG A 284 -25.47 -13.38 4.52
C ARG A 284 -26.37 -12.81 3.41
N ALA A 285 -26.58 -11.50 3.41
CA ALA A 285 -27.39 -10.80 2.42
C ALA A 285 -26.71 -10.70 1.04
N VAL A 286 -25.39 -10.55 0.98
CA VAL A 286 -24.62 -10.43 -0.27
C VAL A 286 -24.55 -11.79 -0.98
N ALA A 287 -24.28 -12.85 -0.21
CA ALA A 287 -24.25 -14.22 -0.72
C ALA A 287 -25.61 -14.68 -1.29
N ARG A 288 -26.72 -14.32 -0.62
CA ARG A 288 -28.08 -14.63 -1.13
C ARG A 288 -28.42 -13.89 -2.43
N ARG A 289 -27.93 -12.67 -2.61
CA ARG A 289 -28.24 -11.85 -3.79
C ARG A 289 -27.50 -12.38 -5.03
N ALA A 290 -26.21 -12.72 -4.89
CA ALA A 290 -25.43 -13.35 -5.96
C ALA A 290 -25.98 -14.73 -6.38
N ARG A 291 -26.44 -15.55 -5.42
CA ARG A 291 -27.06 -16.86 -5.71
C ARG A 291 -28.35 -16.75 -6.54
N LYS A 292 -29.20 -15.75 -6.26
CA LYS A 292 -30.44 -15.50 -7.02
C LYS A 292 -30.18 -15.00 -8.44
N GLU A 293 -29.06 -14.31 -8.66
CA GLU A 293 -28.70 -13.78 -9.97
C GLU A 293 -28.14 -14.88 -10.88
N ILE A 294 -27.38 -15.82 -10.32
CA ILE A 294 -26.83 -16.98 -11.04
C ILE A 294 -27.93 -18.01 -11.40
N MET A 295 -29.00 -18.12 -10.59
CA MET A 295 -30.10 -19.07 -10.83
C MET A 295 -31.17 -18.58 -11.81
N LYS A 296 -31.15 -17.31 -12.26
CA LYS A 296 -32.05 -16.84 -13.31
C LYS A 296 -31.51 -17.21 -14.69
N LYS A 297 -31.93 -18.37 -15.21
CA LYS A 297 -31.87 -18.65 -16.66
C LYS A 297 -32.97 -17.88 -17.39
N PRO A 298 -32.75 -17.42 -18.64
CA PRO A 298 -33.82 -16.87 -19.45
C PRO A 298 -34.69 -18.01 -19.98
N GLY A 299 -35.95 -18.03 -19.54
CA GLY A 299 -36.99 -18.91 -20.09
C GLY A 299 -37.30 -20.15 -19.26
N GLN A 300 -38.15 -20.00 -18.24
CA GLN A 300 -39.25 -20.93 -17.97
C GLN A 300 -40.19 -20.33 -16.92
N VAL A 301 -41.46 -20.20 -17.31
CA VAL A 301 -42.60 -19.93 -16.44
C VAL A 301 -42.94 -21.25 -15.73
N GLY A 302 -43.11 -21.21 -14.41
CA GLY A 302 -43.60 -22.36 -13.63
C GLY A 302 -43.41 -22.13 -12.13
N GLU A 303 -44.52 -21.92 -11.43
CA GLU A 303 -44.63 -21.85 -9.97
C GLU A 303 -44.31 -23.20 -9.32
N GLN A 304 -43.59 -23.19 -8.18
CA GLN A 304 -43.95 -23.99 -7.00
C GLN A 304 -43.10 -23.63 -5.77
N GLU A 305 -43.79 -23.36 -4.66
CA GLU A 305 -43.28 -23.33 -3.29
C GLU A 305 -42.86 -24.73 -2.84
N VAL A 306 -41.71 -24.86 -2.16
CA VAL A 306 -41.46 -25.94 -1.17
C VAL A 306 -40.54 -25.43 -0.04
N GLU A 307 -40.87 -25.95 1.13
CA GLU A 307 -40.55 -25.62 2.51
C GLU A 307 -39.08 -25.67 2.96
N ASP A 308 -38.89 -24.95 4.07
CA ASP A 308 -37.74 -24.86 4.96
C ASP A 308 -37.53 -26.16 5.76
N ILE A 309 -36.41 -26.87 5.54
CA ILE A 309 -35.88 -27.91 6.44
C ILE A 309 -34.35 -27.83 6.50
N GLY A 310 -33.83 -27.32 7.63
CA GLY A 310 -32.52 -27.66 8.23
C GLY A 310 -31.24 -27.17 7.53
N PRO A 311 -30.21 -26.71 8.26
CA PRO A 311 -29.01 -26.12 7.64
C PRO A 311 -28.00 -27.20 7.22
N PRO A 312 -27.51 -27.24 5.97
CA PRO A 312 -26.37 -28.08 5.63
C PRO A 312 -25.05 -27.33 5.81
N LYS A 313 -24.10 -28.07 6.39
CA LYS A 313 -22.67 -27.82 6.47
C LYS A 313 -22.06 -27.52 5.08
N GLU A 314 -21.92 -26.27 4.66
CA GLU A 314 -21.20 -25.97 3.41
C GLU A 314 -20.41 -24.65 3.52
N TYR A 315 -19.22 -24.72 4.10
CA TYR A 315 -18.21 -23.66 3.97
C TYR A 315 -16.84 -24.20 3.54
N PHE A 316 -16.78 -25.48 3.13
CA PHE A 316 -15.54 -26.16 2.75
C PHE A 316 -15.47 -26.63 1.28
N ASP A 317 -16.51 -26.43 0.46
CA ASP A 317 -16.57 -26.93 -0.93
C ASP A 317 -16.62 -25.87 -2.04
N SER A 318 -16.39 -24.59 -1.72
CA SER A 318 -16.43 -23.52 -2.74
C SER A 318 -15.34 -23.68 -3.81
N TYR A 319 -14.13 -24.11 -3.43
CA TYR A 319 -13.04 -24.27 -4.39
C TYR A 319 -13.24 -25.47 -5.33
N THR A 320 -13.69 -26.62 -4.80
CA THR A 320 -13.92 -27.83 -5.61
C THR A 320 -14.97 -27.54 -6.68
N HIS A 321 -16.08 -26.91 -6.29
CA HIS A 321 -17.12 -26.51 -7.23
C HIS A 321 -16.60 -25.49 -8.27
N LEU A 322 -15.87 -24.45 -7.84
CA LEU A 322 -15.35 -23.45 -8.78
C LEU A 322 -14.32 -24.06 -9.74
N LYS A 323 -13.50 -24.99 -9.26
CA LYS A 323 -12.54 -25.75 -10.08
C LYS A 323 -13.24 -26.62 -11.11
N ASP A 324 -14.34 -27.28 -10.75
CA ASP A 324 -15.09 -28.13 -11.69
C ASP A 324 -15.75 -27.28 -12.78
N VAL A 325 -16.39 -26.16 -12.42
CA VAL A 325 -16.97 -25.23 -13.40
C VAL A 325 -15.88 -24.67 -14.33
N TRP A 326 -14.71 -24.31 -13.77
CA TRP A 326 -13.57 -23.85 -14.55
C TRP A 326 -13.10 -24.90 -15.56
N LYS A 327 -12.94 -26.15 -15.13
CA LYS A 327 -12.59 -27.27 -16.01
C LYS A 327 -13.64 -27.51 -17.09
N THR A 328 -14.92 -27.42 -16.75
CA THR A 328 -16.01 -27.57 -17.73
C THR A 328 -15.96 -26.47 -18.79
N CYS A 329 -15.61 -25.22 -18.44
CA CYS A 329 -15.42 -24.17 -19.45
C CYS A 329 -14.27 -24.51 -20.41
N LEU A 330 -13.13 -24.95 -19.88
CA LEU A 330 -11.98 -25.37 -20.69
C LEU A 330 -12.35 -26.53 -21.63
N GLN A 331 -12.93 -27.61 -21.10
CA GLN A 331 -13.31 -28.79 -21.88
C GLN A 331 -14.31 -28.50 -23.01
N ASN A 332 -15.14 -27.47 -22.88
CA ASN A 332 -16.09 -27.07 -23.91
C ASN A 332 -15.50 -26.07 -24.93
N GLY A 333 -14.20 -25.75 -24.85
CA GLY A 333 -13.55 -24.78 -25.72
C GLY A 333 -14.06 -23.35 -25.53
N VAL A 334 -14.68 -23.04 -24.38
CA VAL A 334 -15.22 -21.71 -24.09
C VAL A 334 -14.24 -20.95 -23.22
N SER A 335 -13.94 -19.70 -23.60
CA SER A 335 -13.13 -18.80 -22.78
C SER A 335 -13.74 -18.64 -21.38
N ILE A 336 -12.91 -18.66 -20.34
CA ILE A 336 -13.38 -18.50 -18.96
C ILE A 336 -14.10 -17.16 -18.78
N PRO A 337 -15.39 -17.13 -18.40
CA PRO A 337 -16.15 -15.89 -18.25
C PRO A 337 -15.57 -14.98 -17.17
N ASN A 338 -15.57 -13.66 -17.40
CA ASN A 338 -15.07 -12.69 -16.43
C ASN A 338 -15.81 -12.76 -15.08
N SER A 339 -17.10 -13.09 -15.07
CA SER A 339 -17.87 -13.31 -13.85
C SER A 339 -17.33 -14.47 -13.01
N LEU A 340 -16.88 -15.56 -13.65
CA LEU A 340 -16.25 -16.69 -12.98
C LEU A 340 -14.86 -16.33 -12.44
N ARG A 341 -14.08 -15.53 -13.18
CA ARG A 341 -12.79 -15.00 -12.71
C ARG A 341 -12.96 -14.16 -11.43
N VAL A 342 -13.93 -13.24 -11.43
CA VAL A 342 -14.25 -12.41 -10.25
C VAL A 342 -14.68 -13.29 -9.06
N LEU A 343 -15.46 -14.34 -9.29
CA LEU A 343 -15.85 -15.29 -8.23
C LEU A 343 -14.65 -16.07 -7.70
N VAL A 344 -13.75 -16.53 -8.56
CA VAL A 344 -12.52 -17.22 -8.16
C VAL A 344 -11.60 -16.29 -7.37
N ASP A 345 -11.36 -15.07 -7.84
CA ASP A 345 -10.55 -14.09 -7.12
C ASP A 345 -11.13 -13.74 -5.75
N HIS A 346 -12.45 -13.80 -5.61
CA HIS A 346 -13.14 -13.48 -4.36
C HIS A 346 -13.23 -14.67 -3.38
N HIS A 347 -13.40 -15.89 -3.89
CA HIS A 347 -13.69 -17.07 -3.07
C HIS A 347 -12.54 -18.07 -2.94
N CYS A 348 -11.47 -17.91 -3.72
CA CYS A 348 -10.30 -18.78 -3.69
C CYS A 348 -9.10 -18.06 -3.05
N THR A 349 -8.24 -18.85 -2.41
CA THR A 349 -6.93 -18.37 -1.96
C THR A 349 -6.04 -18.06 -3.17
N PRO A 350 -5.02 -17.20 -3.03
CA PRO A 350 -4.08 -16.93 -4.12
C PRO A 350 -3.46 -18.19 -4.74
N SER A 351 -3.19 -19.23 -3.93
CA SER A 351 -2.68 -20.52 -4.41
C SER A 351 -3.69 -21.30 -5.27
N GLN A 352 -4.97 -21.19 -4.94
CA GLN A 352 -6.06 -21.80 -5.70
C GLN A 352 -6.33 -21.05 -7.01
N VAL A 353 -6.28 -19.71 -6.98
CA VAL A 353 -6.35 -18.86 -8.19
C VAL A 353 -5.20 -19.18 -9.13
N PHE A 354 -3.98 -19.27 -8.59
CA PHE A 354 -2.79 -19.65 -9.35
C PHE A 354 -2.97 -21.02 -10.02
N HIS A 355 -3.39 -22.04 -9.26
CA HIS A 355 -3.63 -23.37 -9.81
C HIS A 355 -4.67 -23.39 -10.94
N LEU A 356 -5.76 -22.62 -10.84
CA LEU A 356 -6.77 -22.53 -11.91
C LEU A 356 -6.24 -21.80 -13.15
N THR A 357 -5.37 -20.81 -12.95
CA THR A 357 -4.72 -20.07 -14.04
C THR A 357 -3.70 -20.95 -14.77
N GLU A 358 -2.94 -21.77 -14.06
CA GLU A 358 -2.02 -22.73 -14.68
C GLU A 358 -2.78 -23.80 -15.48
N LEU A 359 -3.89 -24.33 -14.97
CA LEU A 359 -4.76 -25.25 -15.71
C LEU A 359 -5.28 -24.65 -17.02
N GLU A 360 -5.61 -23.36 -17.03
CA GLU A 360 -6.04 -22.66 -18.24
C GLU A 360 -4.90 -22.56 -19.26
N LYS A 361 -3.68 -22.23 -18.82
CA LYS A 361 -2.50 -22.17 -19.70
C LYS A 361 -2.13 -23.52 -20.27
N GLU A 362 -2.13 -24.57 -19.46
CA GLU A 362 -1.87 -25.96 -19.90
C GLU A 362 -2.83 -26.34 -21.03
N HIS A 363 -4.13 -26.07 -20.85
CA HIS A 363 -5.12 -26.37 -21.87
C HIS A 363 -4.95 -25.55 -23.16
N GLN A 364 -4.55 -24.28 -23.05
CA GLN A 364 -4.25 -23.46 -24.22
C GLN A 364 -3.06 -24.01 -25.01
N MET A 365 -2.02 -24.46 -24.33
CA MET A 365 -0.86 -25.10 -24.97
C MET A 365 -1.23 -26.43 -25.65
N GLU A 366 -2.11 -27.24 -25.06
CA GLU A 366 -2.60 -28.48 -25.68
C GLU A 366 -3.38 -28.21 -26.98
N MET A 367 -4.25 -27.19 -27.00
CA MET A 367 -4.99 -26.84 -28.21
C MET A 367 -4.12 -26.28 -29.35
N GLU A 368 -2.98 -25.67 -29.03
CA GLU A 368 -2.01 -25.18 -30.03
C GLU A 368 -1.18 -26.30 -30.67
N VAL A 369 -1.13 -27.48 -30.05
CA VAL A 369 -0.37 -28.64 -30.54
C VAL A 369 -1.23 -29.56 -31.43
N ASP A 370 -2.55 -29.57 -31.22
CA ASP A 370 -3.51 -30.40 -31.95
C ASP A 370 -4.23 -29.70 -33.12
N GLY A 371 -3.94 -28.41 -33.37
CA GLY A 371 -4.45 -27.62 -34.50
C GLY A 371 -3.39 -27.33 -35.55
#